data_AF-A0A0U2WFD8-F1
#
_entry.id   AF-A0A0U2WFD8-F1
#
_cell.length_a   1.000
_cell.length_b   1.000
_cell.length_c   1.000
_cell.angle_alpha   90.00
_cell.angle_beta   90.00
_cell.angle_gamma   90.00
#
_symmetry.space_group_name_H-M   'P 1'
#
loop_
_entity.id
_entity.type
_entity.pdbx_description
1 polymer ?
#
loop_
_entity_poly.entity_id
_entity_poly.type
_entity_poly.pdbx_seq_one_letter_code
_entity_poly.pdbx_strand_id
1 'polypeptide(L)'
;MSHSETHALKQMQNEHHHDESHGSVKSYLIGFVLSVILTVIPFYMVMSGDFSKATTLYSIITLAVVQIWVHLKYFLHLNFITEDGRASTFSFLFSALIIVMVVGLSVWIIYESNAMMMY
;
A
#
# COMPACT_ATOMS: atom_id res chain seq x y z
N MET A 1 -2.63 19.63 -55.19
CA MET A 1 -3.02 20.00 -53.82
C MET A 1 -3.32 18.81 -52.90
N SER A 2 -3.45 17.56 -53.39
CA SER A 2 -3.91 16.42 -52.56
C SER A 2 -2.83 15.68 -51.74
N HIS A 3 -1.55 15.65 -52.14
CA HIS A 3 -0.55 14.84 -51.44
C HIS A 3 -0.09 15.39 -50.09
N SER A 4 -0.04 16.71 -49.91
CA SER A 4 0.35 17.37 -48.64
C SER A 4 -0.68 17.15 -47.53
N GLU A 5 -1.96 17.09 -47.89
CA GLU A 5 -3.06 16.84 -46.95
C GLU A 5 -3.05 15.38 -46.48
N THR A 6 -2.71 14.43 -47.35
CA THR A 6 -2.58 13.01 -46.97
C THR A 6 -1.44 12.79 -45.97
N HIS A 7 -0.32 13.51 -46.12
CA HIS A 7 0.78 13.47 -45.15
C HIS A 7 0.43 14.17 -43.83
N ALA A 8 -0.31 15.28 -43.88
CA ALA A 8 -0.81 15.97 -42.69
C ALA A 8 -1.80 15.08 -41.91
N LEU A 9 -2.75 14.43 -42.59
CA LEU A 9 -3.69 13.49 -41.97
C LEU A 9 -3.00 12.23 -41.43
N LYS A 10 -1.96 11.74 -42.12
CA LYS A 10 -1.16 10.59 -41.65
C LYS A 10 -0.25 10.94 -40.45
N GLN A 11 0.22 12.19 -40.37
CA GLN A 11 0.98 12.70 -39.23
C GLN A 11 0.08 12.95 -38.01
N MET A 12 -1.16 13.44 -38.23
CA MET A 12 -2.19 13.57 -37.18
C MET A 12 -2.70 12.21 -36.66
N GLN A 13 -2.68 11.15 -37.47
CA GLN A 13 -3.05 9.79 -37.03
C GLN A 13 -1.95 9.07 -36.25
N ASN A 14 -0.69 9.51 -36.36
CA ASN A 14 0.46 8.86 -35.72
C ASN A 14 0.85 9.46 -34.36
N GLU A 15 0.19 10.54 -33.92
CA GLU A 15 0.41 11.18 -32.61
C GLU A 15 -0.64 10.79 -31.55
N HIS A 16 -1.50 9.80 -31.83
CA HIS A 16 -2.54 9.33 -30.90
C HIS A 16 -2.31 7.92 -30.33
N HIS A 17 -1.06 7.44 -30.35
CA HIS A 17 -0.67 6.20 -29.68
C HIS A 17 0.22 6.51 -28.46
N HIS A 18 -0.29 7.35 -27.57
CA HIS A 18 0.27 7.50 -26.23
C HIS A 18 -0.58 6.67 -25.26
N ASP A 19 0.04 5.59 -24.81
CA ASP A 19 -0.39 4.54 -23.89
C ASP A 19 -0.69 5.08 -22.45
N GLU A 20 -1.41 6.19 -22.33
CA GLU A 20 -1.52 7.02 -21.11
C GLU A 20 -2.66 6.58 -20.16
N SER A 21 -3.30 5.43 -20.39
CA SER A 21 -4.48 5.01 -19.59
C SER A 21 -4.30 3.69 -18.83
N HIS A 22 -3.25 2.92 -19.12
CA HIS A 22 -3.07 1.57 -18.53
C HIS A 22 -2.21 1.53 -17.26
N GLY A 23 -1.66 2.65 -16.81
CA GLY A 23 -0.82 2.72 -15.60
C GLY A 23 -1.58 2.39 -14.31
N SER A 24 -2.85 2.83 -14.22
CA SER A 24 -3.68 2.62 -13.04
C SER A 24 -3.99 1.13 -12.82
N VAL A 25 -4.55 0.46 -13.84
CA VAL A 25 -4.98 -0.95 -13.73
C VAL A 25 -3.80 -1.90 -13.53
N LYS A 26 -2.68 -1.67 -14.23
CA LYS A 26 -1.45 -2.46 -14.04
C LYS A 26 -0.87 -2.26 -12.63
N SER A 27 -0.91 -1.05 -12.08
CA SER A 27 -0.39 -0.76 -10.74
C SER A 27 -1.31 -1.30 -9.62
N TYR A 28 -2.63 -1.29 -9.82
CA TYR A 28 -3.56 -1.99 -8.93
C TYR A 28 -3.34 -3.50 -8.98
N LEU A 29 -3.14 -4.07 -10.17
CA LEU A 29 -2.91 -5.50 -10.33
C LEU A 29 -1.57 -5.94 -9.71
N ILE A 30 -0.49 -5.16 -9.88
CA ILE A 30 0.80 -5.47 -9.25
C ILE A 30 0.71 -5.40 -7.72
N GLY A 31 -0.01 -4.40 -7.18
CA GLY A 31 -0.26 -4.28 -5.74
C GLY A 31 -1.10 -5.42 -5.19
N PHE A 32 -2.13 -5.85 -5.93
CA PHE A 32 -2.96 -7.00 -5.59
C PHE A 32 -2.14 -8.28 -5.53
N VAL A 33 -1.35 -8.58 -6.57
CA VAL A 33 -0.50 -9.78 -6.61
C VAL A 33 0.54 -9.74 -5.49
N LEU A 34 1.17 -8.59 -5.25
CA LEU A 34 2.17 -8.44 -4.19
C LEU A 34 1.54 -8.65 -2.80
N SER A 35 0.33 -8.12 -2.58
CA SER A 35 -0.42 -8.33 -1.35
C SER A 35 -0.77 -9.81 -1.13
N VAL A 36 -1.22 -10.52 -2.18
CA VAL A 36 -1.54 -11.95 -2.11
C VAL A 36 -0.30 -12.77 -1.79
N ILE A 37 0.84 -12.48 -2.42
CA ILE A 37 2.09 -13.19 -2.10
C ILE A 37 2.48 -12.95 -0.64
N LEU A 38 2.39 -11.70 -0.18
CA LEU A 38 2.74 -11.32 1.18
C LEU A 38 1.78 -11.88 2.24
N THR A 39 0.54 -12.25 1.90
CA THR A 39 -0.36 -12.98 2.82
C THR A 39 -0.17 -14.49 2.80
N VAL A 40 0.17 -15.06 1.64
CA VAL A 40 0.39 -16.50 1.51
C VAL A 40 1.65 -16.93 2.28
N ILE A 41 2.71 -16.13 2.27
CA ILE A 41 3.96 -16.39 3.02
C ILE A 41 3.71 -16.63 4.52
N PRO A 42 3.10 -15.71 5.30
CA PRO A 42 2.85 -15.91 6.71
C PRO A 42 1.87 -17.07 6.97
N PHE A 43 0.87 -17.27 6.11
CA PHE A 43 -0.05 -18.41 6.22
C PHE A 43 0.66 -19.74 6.08
N TYR A 44 1.51 -19.87 5.06
CA TYR A 44 2.30 -21.08 4.83
C TYR A 44 3.29 -21.32 5.98
N MET A 45 3.93 -20.26 6.49
CA MET A 45 4.85 -20.33 7.62
C MET A 45 4.16 -20.81 8.90
N VAL A 46 2.93 -20.33 9.17
CA VAL A 46 2.12 -20.79 10.31
C VAL A 46 1.66 -22.24 10.12
N MET A 47 1.25 -22.60 8.91
CA MET A 47 0.70 -23.93 8.60
C MET A 47 1.78 -25.02 8.61
N SER A 48 3.00 -24.71 8.18
CA SER A 48 4.13 -25.65 8.24
C SER A 48 4.58 -25.92 9.67
N GLY A 49 4.40 -24.96 10.59
CA GLY A 49 4.60 -25.18 12.03
C GLY A 49 6.04 -25.46 12.48
N ASP A 50 7.03 -25.45 11.58
CA ASP A 50 8.44 -25.81 11.85
C ASP A 50 9.20 -24.81 12.73
N PHE A 51 8.63 -23.62 12.99
CA PHE A 51 9.28 -22.56 13.75
C PHE A 51 8.73 -22.43 15.18
N SER A 52 9.61 -22.02 16.11
CA SER A 52 9.21 -21.66 17.47
C SER A 52 8.09 -20.61 17.45
N LYS A 53 7.13 -20.73 18.39
CA LYS A 53 5.98 -19.81 18.51
C LYS A 53 6.41 -18.33 18.51
N ALA A 54 7.54 -18.03 19.15
CA ALA A 54 8.08 -16.66 19.18
C ALA A 54 8.54 -16.20 17.78
N THR A 55 9.31 -17.02 17.07
CA THR A 55 9.78 -16.72 15.71
C THR A 55 8.61 -16.54 14.75
N THR A 56 7.61 -17.42 14.83
CA THR A 56 6.38 -17.33 14.03
C THR A 56 5.63 -16.04 14.33
N LEU A 57 5.46 -15.67 15.62
CA LEU A 57 4.79 -14.43 16.00
C LEU A 57 5.50 -13.19 15.46
N TYR A 58 6.83 -13.10 15.63
CA TYR A 58 7.60 -11.96 15.12
C TYR A 58 7.51 -11.85 13.59
N SER A 59 7.61 -12.98 12.88
CA SER A 59 7.51 -12.99 11.42
C SER A 59 6.16 -12.47 10.91
N ILE A 60 5.06 -12.86 11.54
CA ILE A 60 3.70 -12.44 11.16
C ILE A 60 3.55 -10.94 11.40
N ILE A 61 4.02 -10.43 12.54
CA ILE A 61 3.95 -9.00 12.86
C ILE A 61 4.74 -8.20 11.84
N THR A 62 5.97 -8.62 11.51
CA THR A 62 6.78 -7.95 10.48
C THR A 62 6.09 -7.95 9.13
N LEU A 63 5.55 -9.11 8.69
CA LEU A 63 4.84 -9.22 7.42
C LEU A 63 3.56 -8.39 7.40
N ALA A 64 2.83 -8.29 8.52
CA ALA A 64 1.65 -7.44 8.66
C ALA A 64 1.98 -5.96 8.49
N VAL A 65 3.09 -5.48 9.07
CA VAL A 65 3.54 -4.09 8.89
C VAL A 65 3.89 -3.81 7.42
N VAL A 66 4.62 -4.72 6.77
CA VAL A 66 4.95 -4.58 5.34
C VAL A 66 3.67 -4.61 4.49
N GLN A 67 2.66 -5.40 4.88
CA GLN A 67 1.40 -5.48 4.16
C GLN A 67 0.61 -4.18 4.19
N ILE A 68 0.61 -3.49 5.34
CA ILE A 68 0.03 -2.15 5.47
C ILE A 68 0.72 -1.20 4.48
N TRP A 69 2.06 -1.20 4.44
CA TRP A 69 2.82 -0.38 3.49
C TRP A 69 2.47 -0.65 2.02
N VAL A 70 2.33 -1.92 1.62
CA VAL A 70 1.92 -2.30 0.26
C VAL A 70 0.54 -1.75 -0.07
N HIS A 71 -0.43 -1.88 0.83
CA HIS A 71 -1.78 -1.32 0.62
C HIS A 71 -1.77 0.20 0.52
N LEU A 72 -1.05 0.87 1.42
CA LEU A 72 -0.93 2.33 1.39
C LEU A 72 -0.28 2.84 0.09
N LYS A 73 0.68 2.10 -0.47
CA LYS A 73 1.34 2.50 -1.72
C LYS A 73 0.50 2.20 -2.96
N TYR A 74 -0.01 0.98 -3.10
CA TYR A 74 -0.65 0.53 -4.34
C TYR A 74 -2.16 0.75 -4.39
N PHE A 75 -2.87 0.59 -3.27
CA PHE A 75 -4.33 0.77 -3.24
C PHE A 75 -4.72 2.23 -3.04
N LEU A 76 -4.03 2.94 -2.13
CA LEU A 76 -4.35 4.34 -1.84
C LEU A 76 -3.72 5.31 -2.86
N HIS A 77 -2.87 4.80 -3.76
CA HIS A 77 -2.20 5.56 -4.84
C HIS A 77 -1.77 6.96 -4.39
N LEU A 78 -1.01 7.00 -3.29
CA LEU A 78 -0.53 8.26 -2.73
C LEU A 78 0.41 8.92 -3.75
N ASN A 79 -0.13 9.88 -4.50
CA ASN A 79 0.63 10.64 -5.49
C ASN A 79 1.43 11.72 -4.76
N PHE A 80 2.69 11.40 -4.46
CA PHE A 80 3.68 12.35 -3.93
C PHE A 80 4.16 13.37 -4.97
N ILE A 81 3.67 13.27 -6.20
CA ILE A 81 4.17 13.98 -7.40
C ILE A 81 3.37 15.27 -7.67
N THR A 82 2.07 15.28 -7.37
CA THR A 82 1.19 16.46 -7.54
C THR A 82 0.99 17.18 -6.21
N GLU A 83 1.01 18.52 -6.23
CA GLU A 83 0.96 19.38 -5.03
C GLU A 83 -0.27 19.12 -4.14
N ASP A 84 -1.44 18.90 -4.77
CA ASP A 84 -2.68 18.52 -4.07
C ASP A 84 -2.63 17.10 -3.47
N GLY A 85 -2.00 16.16 -4.18
CA GLY A 85 -1.84 14.77 -3.73
C GLY A 85 -0.90 14.64 -2.52
N ARG A 86 0.10 15.52 -2.42
CA ARG A 86 1.00 15.61 -1.26
C ARG A 86 0.27 16.02 0.01
N ALA A 87 -0.63 17.00 -0.08
CA ALA A 87 -1.41 17.45 1.07
C ALA A 87 -2.34 16.33 1.58
N SER A 88 -3.08 15.67 0.69
CA SER A 88 -3.95 14.54 1.07
C SER A 88 -3.17 13.36 1.65
N THR A 89 -2.00 13.07 1.10
CA THR A 89 -1.10 12.03 1.64
C THR A 89 -0.61 12.37 3.05
N PHE A 90 -0.21 13.62 3.27
CA PHE A 90 0.26 14.07 4.58
C PHE A 90 -0.86 14.04 5.62
N SER A 91 -2.08 14.48 5.25
CA SER A 91 -3.25 14.40 6.12
C SER A 91 -3.61 12.96 6.49
N PHE A 92 -3.54 12.04 5.52
CA PHE A 92 -3.78 10.61 5.78
C PHE A 92 -2.72 10.02 6.71
N LEU A 93 -1.44 10.30 6.47
CA LEU A 93 -0.34 9.80 7.29
C LEU A 93 -0.41 10.35 8.72
N PHE A 94 -0.78 11.63 8.87
CA PHE A 94 -1.02 12.25 10.16
C PHE A 94 -2.19 11.59 10.91
N SER A 95 -3.30 11.30 10.22
CA SER A 95 -4.42 10.56 10.80
C SER A 95 -4.01 9.14 11.22
N ALA A 96 -3.26 8.42 10.39
CA ALA A 96 -2.74 7.10 10.73
C ALA A 96 -1.83 7.15 11.96
N LEU A 97 -0.98 8.17 12.08
CA LEU A 97 -0.13 8.38 13.26
C LEU A 97 -0.97 8.63 14.53
N ILE A 98 -2.04 9.44 14.44
CA ILE A 98 -2.97 9.62 15.56
C ILE A 98 -3.62 8.30 15.94
N ILE A 99 -4.09 7.50 14.98
CA ILE A 99 -4.72 6.20 15.25
C ILE A 99 -3.73 5.27 15.98
N VAL A 100 -2.49 5.17 15.51
CA VAL A 100 -1.45 4.36 16.16
C VAL A 100 -1.18 4.85 17.58
N MET A 101 -1.10 6.16 17.78
CA MET A 101 -0.87 6.76 19.09
C MET A 101 -2.05 6.48 20.04
N VAL A 102 -3.29 6.68 19.60
CA VAL A 102 -4.48 6.40 20.42
C VAL A 102 -4.57 4.92 20.76
N VAL A 103 -4.45 4.02 19.79
CA VAL A 103 -4.56 2.57 20.04
C VAL A 103 -3.40 2.08 20.91
N GLY A 104 -2.17 2.47 20.57
CA GLY A 104 -0.97 2.08 21.32
C GLY A 104 -1.00 2.58 22.76
N LEU A 105 -1.32 3.87 22.96
CA LEU A 105 -1.48 4.44 24.30
C LEU A 105 -2.67 3.83 25.05
N SER A 106 -3.78 3.52 24.38
CA SER A 106 -4.93 2.90 25.04
C SER A 106 -4.56 1.52 25.59
N VAL A 107 -3.91 0.68 24.77
CA VAL A 107 -3.43 -0.64 25.21
C VAL A 107 -2.43 -0.50 26.36
N TRP A 108 -1.49 0.45 26.25
CA TRP A 108 -0.52 0.75 27.30
C TRP A 108 -1.18 1.15 28.62
N ILE A 109 -2.10 2.12 28.58
CA ILE A 109 -2.80 2.63 29.76
C ILE A 109 -3.60 1.51 30.42
N ILE A 110 -4.31 0.67 29.65
CA ILE A 110 -5.07 -0.46 30.19
C ILE A 110 -4.14 -1.47 30.85
N TYR A 111 -3.01 -1.79 30.22
CA TYR A 111 -2.03 -2.72 30.76
C TYR A 111 -1.45 -2.22 32.09
N GLU A 112 -0.99 -0.96 32.14
CA GLU A 112 -0.44 -0.35 33.35
C GLU A 112 -1.51 -0.17 34.43
N SER A 113 -2.73 0.23 34.07
CA SER A 113 -3.85 0.33 35.01
C SER A 113 -4.19 -1.01 35.63
N ASN A 114 -4.21 -2.10 34.84
CA ASN A 114 -4.44 -3.44 35.35
C ASN A 114 -3.31 -3.89 36.28
N ALA A 115 -2.05 -3.62 35.91
CA ALA A 115 -0.90 -3.92 36.75
C ALA A 115 -0.97 -3.18 38.11
N MET A 116 -1.35 -1.90 38.11
CA MET A 116 -1.52 -1.11 39.34
C MET A 116 -2.70 -1.55 40.20
N MET A 117 -3.78 -2.11 39.62
CA MET A 117 -4.94 -2.61 40.37
C MET A 117 -4.74 -4.01 40.96
N MET A 118 -3.74 -4.76 40.47
CA MET A 118 -3.40 -6.09 40.97
C MET A 118 -2.39 -6.07 42.12
N TYR A 119 -1.79 -4.91 42.43
CA TYR A 119 -1.05 -4.65 43.67
C TYR A 119 -1.97 -4.04 44.73
#